data_AF-A0A7C2DZK8-F1
#
_entry.id   AF-A0A7C2DZK8-F1
#
_cell.length_a   1.000
_cell.length_b   1.000
_cell.length_c   1.000
_cell.angle_alpha   90.00
_cell.angle_beta   90.00
_cell.angle_gamma   90.00
#
_symmetry.space_group_name_H-M   'P 1'
#
loop_
_entity.id
_entity.type
_entity.pdbx_description
1 polymer ?
#
loop_
_entity_poly.entity_id
_entity_poly.type
_entity_poly.pdbx_seq_one_letter_code
_entity_poly.pdbx_strand_id
1 'polypeptide(L)' 'REVIVATNPRVEGEATAVYLSNLLRPLGVKVTRIASGLPVGGDLEYADEITLGRAIKGRLEL' A
#
# COMPACT_ATOMS: atom_id res chain seq x y z
N ARG A 1 9.78 17.50 -1.33
CA ARG A 1 8.51 17.49 -0.56
C ARG A 1 7.70 16.26 -1.00
N GLU A 2 7.03 15.57 -0.08
CA GLU A 2 6.36 14.29 -0.33
C GLU A 2 5.00 14.26 0.37
N VAL A 3 4.04 13.55 -0.21
CA VAL A 3 2.75 13.23 0.39
C VAL A 3 2.66 11.71 0.56
N ILE A 4 2.55 11.26 1.80
CA ILE A 4 2.40 9.84 2.14
C ILE A 4 0.92 9.56 2.35
N VAL A 5 0.36 8.69 1.52
CA VAL A 5 -1.03 8.22 1.65
C VAL A 5 -1.07 7.03 2.60
N ALA A 6 -1.69 7.24 3.76
CA ALA A 6 -1.85 6.25 4.82
C ALA A 6 -3.33 5.91 5.07
N THR A 7 -4.15 5.89 4.01
CA THR A 7 -5.54 5.43 4.10
C THR A 7 -5.57 3.92 4.37
N ASN A 8 -6.62 3.46 5.06
CA ASN A 8 -6.81 2.05 5.39
C ASN A 8 -6.66 1.13 4.16
N PRO A 9 -6.03 -0.06 4.30
CA PRO A 9 -5.79 -0.99 3.19
C PRO A 9 -7.04 -1.82 2.82
N ARG A 10 -8.21 -1.16 2.80
CA ARG A 10 -9.51 -1.69 2.35
C ARG A 10 -9.89 -1.09 1.00
N VAL A 11 -10.90 -1.64 0.34
CA VAL A 11 -11.30 -1.25 -1.03
C VAL A 11 -11.51 0.27 -1.17
N GLU A 12 -12.20 0.88 -0.21
CA GLU A 12 -12.49 2.32 -0.20
C GLU A 12 -11.22 3.17 -0.03
N GLY A 13 -10.30 2.70 0.83
CA GLY A 13 -9.02 3.36 1.05
C GLY A 13 -8.04 3.17 -0.10
N GLU A 14 -8.14 2.06 -0.85
CA GLU A 14 -7.44 1.86 -2.12
C GLU A 14 -7.94 2.83 -3.18
N ALA A 15 -9.25 2.89 -3.39
CA ALA A 15 -9.87 3.83 -4.32
C ALA A 15 -9.49 5.29 -4.00
N THR A 16 -9.55 5.66 -2.72
CA THR A 16 -9.20 7.01 -2.25
C THR A 16 -7.73 7.33 -2.52
N ALA A 17 -6.81 6.39 -2.31
CA ALA A 17 -5.40 6.65 -2.56
C ALA A 17 -5.07 6.81 -4.05
N VAL A 18 -5.70 6.00 -4.91
CA VAL A 18 -5.56 6.15 -6.36
C VAL A 18 -6.10 7.51 -6.79
N TYR A 19 -7.25 7.92 -6.25
CA TYR A 19 -7.81 9.24 -6.50
C TYR A 19 -6.85 10.36 -6.09
N LEU A 20 -6.30 10.33 -4.87
CA LEU A 20 -5.34 11.33 -4.39
C LEU A 20 -4.05 11.34 -5.22
N SER A 21 -3.54 10.17 -5.61
CA SER A 21 -2.36 10.04 -6.47
C SER A 21 -2.58 10.74 -7.81
N ASN A 22 -3.73 10.52 -8.45
CA ASN A 22 -4.08 11.15 -9.72
C ASN A 22 -4.30 12.67 -9.57
N LEU A 23 -4.93 13.10 -8.47
CA LEU A 23 -5.18 14.51 -8.20
C LEU A 23 -3.90 15.30 -7.95
N LEU A 24 -2.92 14.71 -7.26
CA LEU A 24 -1.68 15.36 -6.86
C LEU A 24 -0.58 15.28 -7.92
N ARG A 25 -0.65 14.32 -8.86
CA ARG A 25 0.35 14.13 -9.93
C ARG A 25 0.67 15.42 -10.71
N PRO A 26 -0.30 16.26 -11.13
CA PRO A 26 0.00 17.50 -11.87
C PRO A 26 0.79 18.54 -11.06
N LEU A 27 0.78 18.45 -9.73
CA LEU A 27 1.48 19.39 -8.85
C LEU A 27 2.98 19.10 -8.74
N GLY A 28 3.48 18.03 -9.37
CA GLY A 28 4.89 17.66 -9.36
C GLY A 28 5.41 17.19 -7.99
N VAL A 29 4.51 16.85 -7.05
CA VAL A 29 4.88 16.33 -5.73
C VAL A 29 5.01 14.80 -5.78
N LYS A 30 5.99 14.27 -5.03
CA LYS A 30 6.12 12.82 -4.85
C LYS A 30 4.97 12.32 -3.99
N VAL A 31 4.21 11.35 -4.51
CA VAL A 31 3.13 10.69 -3.77
C VAL A 31 3.54 9.24 -3.56
N THR A 32 3.53 8.80 -2.31
CA THR A 32 3.85 7.41 -1.93
C THR A 32 2.75 6.84 -1.04
N ARG A 33 2.70 5.52 -0.93
CA ARG A 33 1.76 4.80 -0.06
C ARG A 33 2.53 3.93 0.90
N ILE A 34 2.02 3.79 2.12
CA ILE A 34 2.52 2.79 3.07
C ILE A 34 2.42 1.39 2.47
N ALA A 35 3.39 0.53 2.77
CA ALA A 35 3.38 -0.85 2.33
C ALA A 35 2.20 -1.62 2.95
N SER A 36 1.66 -2.56 2.19
CA SER A 36 0.61 -3.49 2.63
C SER A 36 1.13 -4.91 2.44
N GLY A 37 1.05 -5.73 3.48
CA GLY A 37 1.58 -7.09 3.47
C GLY A 37 1.56 -7.70 4.86
N LEU A 38 2.44 -8.69 5.08
CA LEU A 38 2.52 -9.41 6.34
C LEU A 38 3.11 -8.53 7.45
N PRO A 39 2.56 -8.59 8.68
CA PRO A 39 3.16 -7.94 9.84
C PRO A 39 4.43 -8.68 10.28
N VAL A 40 5.34 -7.95 10.91
CA VAL A 40 6.51 -8.56 11.57
C VAL A 40 6.03 -9.47 12.71
N GLY A 41 6.60 -10.68 12.77
CA GLY A 41 6.25 -11.68 13.78
C GLY A 41 4.93 -12.40 13.52
N GLY A 42 4.28 -12.17 12.37
CA GLY A 42 3.15 -12.98 11.91
C GLY A 42 3.61 -14.25 11.22
N ASP A 43 2.93 -15.35 11.52
CA ASP A 43 3.16 -16.65 10.89
C ASP A 43 2.37 -16.76 9.57
N LEU A 44 3.02 -17.30 8.53
CA LEU A 44 2.42 -17.43 7.19
C LEU A 44 1.14 -18.29 7.19
N GLU A 45 1.09 -19.31 8.04
CA GLU A 45 -0.03 -20.26 8.14
C GLU A 45 -1.34 -19.60 8.59
N TYR A 46 -1.25 -18.45 9.26
CA TYR A 46 -2.40 -17.71 9.78
C TYR A 46 -2.71 -16.45 8.97
N ALA A 47 -1.94 -16.18 7.90
CA ALA A 47 -2.18 -15.05 7.02
C ALA A 47 -3.31 -15.35 6.04
N ASP A 48 -4.20 -14.38 5.83
CA ASP A 48 -5.21 -14.47 4.79
C ASP A 48 -4.59 -14.34 3.38
N GLU A 49 -5.26 -14.92 2.39
CA GLU A 49 -4.78 -14.95 1.00
C GLU A 49 -4.58 -13.56 0.40
N ILE A 50 -5.37 -12.56 0.82
CA ILE A 50 -5.26 -11.19 0.31
C ILE A 50 -3.99 -10.54 0.83
N THR A 51 -3.72 -10.67 2.13
CA THR A 51 -2.49 -10.18 2.76
C THR A 51 -1.25 -10.87 2.19
N LEU A 52 -1.30 -12.19 2.01
CA LEU A 52 -0.20 -12.94 1.40
C LEU A 52 0.04 -12.51 -0.05
N GLY A 53 -1.03 -12.39 -0.84
CA GLY A 53 -0.96 -11.92 -2.22
C GLY A 53 -0.39 -10.50 -2.35
N ARG A 54 -0.69 -9.62 -1.39
CA ARG A 54 -0.09 -8.27 -1.31
C ARG A 54 1.40 -8.32 -0.98
N ALA A 55 1.80 -9.16 -0.01
CA ALA A 55 3.22 -9.33 0.35
C ALA A 55 4.04 -9.86 -0.83
N ILE A 56 3.53 -10.85 -1.57
CA ILE A 56 4.21 -11.42 -2.75
C ILE A 56 4.34 -10.40 -3.89
N LYS A 57 3.28 -9.62 -4.16
CA LYS A 57 3.30 -8.55 -5.17
C LYS A 57 4.27 -7.42 -4.80
N GLY A 58 4.36 -7.08 -3.50
CA GLY A 58 5.22 -6.04 -2.97
C GLY A 58 6.62 -6.49 -2.57
N ARG A 59 7.04 -7.73 -2.90
CA ARG A 59 8.35 -8.26 -2.54
C ARG A 59 9.48 -7.40 -3.17
N LEU A 60 10.58 -7.27 -2.44
CA LEU A 60 11.76 -6.54 -2.88
C LEU A 60 12.92 -7.53 -3.09
N GLU A 61 13.84 -7.19 -3.99
CA GLU A 61 15.14 -7.87 -4.09
C GLU A 61 16.03 -7.48 -2.92
N LEU A 62 16.97 -8.37 -2.56
CA LEU A 62 17.94 -8.16 -1.49
C LEU A 62 19.27 -7.61 -2.02
#